data_AF-A0A371YL81-F1
#
_entry.id   AF-A0A371YL81-F1
#
_cell.length_a   1.000
_cell.length_b   1.000
_cell.length_c   1.000
_cell.angle_alpha   90.00
_cell.angle_beta   90.00
_cell.angle_gamma   90.00
#
_symmetry.space_group_name_H-M   'P 1'
#
loop_
_entity.id
_entity.type
_entity.pdbx_description
1 polymer ?
#
loop_
_entity_poly.entity_id
_entity_poly.type
_entity_poly.pdbx_seq_one_letter_code
_entity_poly.pdbx_strand_id
1 'polypeptide(L)'
;MNKYNCSLNDFIFSSNLWNEILSLNIIEVSKIKEELYEKYFRLKGDPPTWFKLMDFWDLDELSFDTLIRKAQNEIENNTLIDATDVLHTISMLIYLKEKNLIFFSVSPLLPIAKAHWKSLTTVDERMKKIIDFSFIEYSGSYGFYANGIGEFDQFIREVRDSYEDKYKENNIERIKELLDLMETNGMLFAQRISLTNNEENYYYDYPILKEIDSKIFAKKLCDIKRNHSNSILYGLSNRYTVQAPFNMYNEEKEWFHAVENYIKSEILSSADRILKAKINLKILPKISEIKEAVQE
;
A
#
# COMPACT_ATOMS: atom_id res chain seq x y z
N MET A 1 -0.42 -15.00 -9.84
CA MET A 1 0.70 -15.71 -10.50
C MET A 1 1.95 -14.87 -10.22
N ASN A 2 2.88 -15.38 -9.40
CA ASN A 2 3.94 -14.56 -8.79
C ASN A 2 4.92 -14.04 -9.84
N LYS A 3 4.90 -12.72 -10.08
CA LYS A 3 5.83 -11.98 -10.97
C LYS A 3 7.31 -12.18 -10.60
N TYR A 4 7.60 -12.63 -9.37
CA TYR A 4 8.96 -12.82 -8.83
C TYR A 4 9.26 -14.23 -8.31
N ASN A 5 8.49 -15.26 -8.72
CA ASN A 5 9.00 -16.62 -8.54
C ASN A 5 10.11 -16.85 -9.58
N CYS A 6 11.37 -16.64 -9.18
CA CYS A 6 12.48 -17.31 -9.83
C CYS A 6 12.30 -18.82 -9.59
N SER A 7 11.62 -19.47 -10.54
CA SER A 7 11.74 -20.91 -10.70
C SER A 7 13.23 -21.19 -10.90
N LEU A 8 13.85 -21.91 -9.95
CA LEU A 8 15.23 -22.40 -10.08
C LEU A 8 15.40 -23.40 -11.24
N ASN A 9 14.35 -23.67 -12.01
CA ASN A 9 14.40 -24.49 -13.23
C ASN A 9 14.78 -23.68 -14.48
N ASP A 10 14.86 -22.34 -14.41
CA ASP A 10 15.23 -21.50 -15.54
C ASP A 10 16.59 -20.82 -15.31
N PHE A 11 17.64 -21.41 -15.89
CA PHE A 11 19.01 -20.86 -15.86
C PHE A 11 19.09 -19.43 -16.41
N ILE A 12 19.96 -18.57 -15.87
CA ILE A 12 20.13 -17.18 -16.36
C ILE A 12 20.47 -17.14 -17.86
N PHE A 13 21.40 -17.99 -18.26
CA PHE A 13 21.74 -18.26 -19.67
C PHE A 13 21.16 -19.59 -20.13
N SER A 14 21.12 -19.81 -21.44
CA SER A 14 20.86 -21.11 -22.02
C SER A 14 21.86 -22.15 -21.48
N SER A 15 21.46 -23.42 -21.45
CA SER A 15 22.35 -24.52 -21.06
C SER A 15 23.61 -24.57 -21.92
N ASN A 16 23.51 -24.17 -23.19
CA ASN A 16 24.63 -24.11 -24.13
C ASN A 16 25.63 -23.02 -23.73
N LEU A 17 25.17 -21.81 -23.44
CA LEU A 17 26.05 -20.72 -23.01
C LEU A 17 26.67 -21.01 -21.63
N TRP A 18 25.94 -21.65 -20.72
CA TRP A 18 26.53 -22.14 -19.47
C TRP A 18 27.60 -23.20 -19.68
N ASN A 19 27.40 -24.14 -20.61
CA ASN A 19 28.41 -25.14 -20.96
C ASN A 19 29.65 -24.49 -21.60
N GLU A 20 29.46 -23.49 -22.46
CA GLU A 20 30.57 -22.72 -23.05
C GLU A 20 31.40 -22.00 -21.98
N ILE A 21 30.74 -21.33 -21.03
CA ILE A 21 31.41 -20.60 -19.95
C ILE A 21 32.10 -21.57 -18.97
N LEU A 22 31.39 -22.58 -18.47
CA LEU A 22 31.85 -23.41 -17.35
C LEU A 22 32.71 -24.60 -17.80
N SER A 23 32.36 -25.25 -18.90
CA SER A 23 33.04 -26.46 -19.36
C SER A 23 34.12 -26.17 -20.39
N LEU A 24 33.93 -25.13 -21.21
CA LEU A 24 34.84 -24.80 -22.32
C LEU A 24 35.69 -23.54 -22.05
N ASN A 25 35.42 -22.79 -20.98
CA ASN A 25 36.07 -21.51 -20.65
C ASN A 25 36.02 -20.48 -21.81
N ILE A 26 34.96 -20.51 -22.61
CA ILE A 26 34.72 -19.56 -23.71
C ILE A 26 33.78 -18.48 -23.18
N ILE A 27 34.27 -17.24 -23.12
CA ILE A 27 33.48 -16.07 -22.69
C ILE A 27 33.34 -15.11 -23.86
N GLU A 28 32.20 -15.18 -24.53
CA GLU A 28 31.85 -14.27 -25.62
C GLU A 28 30.86 -13.20 -25.13
N VAL A 29 31.36 -11.97 -24.96
CA VAL A 29 30.60 -10.87 -24.34
C VAL A 29 29.36 -10.49 -25.17
N SER A 30 29.43 -10.54 -26.50
CA SER A 30 28.29 -10.31 -27.41
C SER A 30 27.15 -11.28 -27.13
N LYS A 31 27.46 -12.57 -27.04
CA LYS A 31 26.48 -13.65 -26.81
C LYS A 31 25.84 -13.57 -25.43
N ILE A 32 26.63 -13.23 -24.42
CA ILE A 32 26.13 -12.94 -23.06
C ILE A 32 25.14 -11.78 -23.07
N LYS A 33 25.48 -10.67 -23.75
CA LYS A 33 24.60 -9.51 -23.85
C LYS A 33 23.31 -9.82 -24.59
N GLU A 34 23.39 -10.59 -25.67
CA GLU A 34 22.24 -10.98 -26.47
C GLU A 34 21.29 -11.89 -25.70
N GLU A 35 21.79 -12.92 -25.02
CA GLU A 35 20.92 -13.80 -24.22
C GLU A 35 20.30 -13.07 -23.02
N LEU A 36 21.04 -12.19 -22.36
CA LEU A 36 20.48 -11.34 -21.31
C LEU A 36 19.40 -10.42 -21.88
N TYR A 37 19.68 -9.78 -23.02
CA TYR A 37 18.72 -8.90 -23.69
C TYR A 37 17.45 -9.65 -24.03
N GLU A 38 17.53 -10.76 -24.76
CA GLU A 38 16.37 -11.56 -25.17
C GLU A 38 15.55 -12.10 -24.01
N LYS A 39 16.21 -12.54 -22.93
CA LYS A 39 15.52 -13.20 -21.82
C LYS A 39 14.93 -12.24 -20.80
N TYR A 40 15.62 -11.13 -20.55
CA TYR A 40 15.33 -10.23 -19.42
C TYR A 40 15.02 -8.78 -19.82
N PHE A 41 15.50 -8.29 -20.96
CA PHE A 41 15.36 -6.88 -21.34
C PHE A 41 14.49 -6.65 -22.59
N ARG A 42 14.29 -7.65 -23.45
CA ARG A 42 13.37 -7.61 -24.58
C ARG A 42 11.95 -7.62 -24.04
N LEU A 43 11.19 -6.57 -24.36
CA LEU A 43 9.75 -6.53 -24.13
C LEU A 43 9.12 -7.76 -24.80
N LYS A 44 8.58 -8.69 -24.01
CA LYS A 44 7.98 -9.94 -24.51
C LYS A 44 6.61 -9.72 -25.20
N GLY A 45 6.16 -8.47 -25.32
CA GLY A 45 4.93 -8.06 -25.96
C GLY A 45 5.09 -6.73 -26.70
N ASP A 46 4.04 -6.31 -27.41
CA ASP A 46 3.98 -5.01 -28.07
C ASP A 46 4.13 -3.89 -27.03
N PRO A 47 5.03 -2.90 -27.21
CA PRO A 47 5.20 -1.83 -26.24
C PRO A 47 3.89 -1.06 -26.02
N PRO A 48 3.63 -0.58 -24.79
CA PRO A 48 2.44 0.19 -24.51
C PRO A 48 2.46 1.49 -25.31
N THR A 49 1.27 2.05 -25.57
CA THR A 49 1.10 3.21 -26.46
C THR A 49 1.90 4.42 -25.98
N TRP A 50 1.92 4.69 -24.66
CA TRP A 50 2.72 5.78 -24.09
C TRP A 50 4.21 5.64 -24.38
N PHE A 51 4.72 4.41 -24.39
CA PHE A 51 6.14 4.14 -24.65
C PHE A 51 6.47 4.40 -26.11
N LYS A 52 5.60 4.00 -27.05
CA LYS A 52 5.75 4.35 -28.47
C LYS A 52 5.68 5.86 -28.72
N LEU A 53 4.88 6.57 -27.93
CA LEU A 53 4.77 8.04 -28.00
C LEU A 53 6.00 8.76 -27.45
N MET A 54 6.84 8.11 -26.64
CA MET A 54 8.08 8.75 -26.14
C MET A 54 9.03 9.12 -27.28
N ASP A 55 9.05 8.30 -28.33
CA ASP A 55 9.87 8.48 -29.53
C ASP A 55 9.18 9.35 -30.60
N PHE A 56 8.29 10.26 -30.20
CA PHE A 56 7.48 11.05 -31.14
C PHE A 56 8.28 11.88 -32.15
N TRP A 57 9.55 12.20 -31.84
CA TRP A 57 10.45 12.90 -32.75
C TRP A 57 10.74 12.13 -34.03
N ASP A 58 10.68 10.79 -33.98
CA ASP A 58 10.99 9.89 -35.08
C ASP A 58 9.74 9.34 -35.77
N LEU A 59 8.55 9.73 -35.31
CA LEU A 59 7.28 9.31 -35.91
C LEU A 59 6.88 10.21 -37.09
N ASP A 60 6.32 9.60 -38.13
CA ASP A 60 5.59 10.35 -39.14
C ASP A 60 4.22 10.83 -38.60
N GLU A 61 3.65 11.85 -39.24
CA GLU A 61 2.41 12.51 -38.80
C GLU A 61 1.24 11.53 -38.64
N LEU A 62 1.08 10.57 -39.56
CA LEU A 62 -0.02 9.60 -39.51
C LEU A 62 0.16 8.63 -38.34
N SER A 63 1.38 8.16 -38.12
CA SER A 63 1.71 7.29 -36.98
C SER A 63 1.51 8.00 -35.64
N PHE A 64 1.95 9.25 -35.54
CA PHE A 64 1.76 10.09 -34.36
C PHE A 64 0.25 10.25 -34.05
N ASP A 65 -0.54 10.69 -35.03
CA ASP A 65 -1.99 10.87 -34.89
C ASP A 65 -2.71 9.60 -34.47
N THR A 66 -2.28 8.46 -35.02
CA THR A 66 -2.84 7.15 -34.68
C THR A 66 -2.58 6.80 -33.22
N LEU A 67 -1.34 7.00 -32.75
CA LEU A 67 -0.97 6.72 -31.36
C LEU A 67 -1.67 7.67 -30.37
N ILE A 68 -1.85 8.94 -30.73
CA ILE A 68 -2.59 9.89 -29.89
C ILE A 68 -4.05 9.48 -29.73
N ARG A 69 -4.74 9.14 -30.83
CA ARG A 69 -6.12 8.64 -30.76
C ARG A 69 -6.21 7.35 -29.96
N LYS A 70 -5.20 6.47 -30.08
CA LYS A 70 -5.14 5.23 -29.32
C LYS A 70 -4.98 5.52 -27.81
N ALA A 71 -4.03 6.37 -27.44
CA ALA A 71 -3.78 6.77 -26.05
C ALA A 71 -5.02 7.40 -25.39
N GLN A 72 -5.71 8.29 -26.11
CA GLN A 72 -6.97 8.88 -25.64
C GLN A 72 -8.03 7.80 -25.40
N ASN A 73 -8.28 6.93 -26.39
CA ASN A 73 -9.27 5.85 -26.28
C ASN A 73 -8.94 4.87 -25.15
N GLU A 74 -7.65 4.58 -24.92
CA GLU A 74 -7.21 3.67 -23.87
C GLU A 74 -7.56 4.18 -22.46
N ILE A 75 -7.53 5.49 -22.25
CA ILE A 75 -7.99 6.13 -21.02
C ILE A 75 -9.51 6.20 -20.96
N GLU A 76 -10.17 6.69 -22.01
CA GLU A 76 -11.63 6.87 -22.04
C GLU A 76 -12.39 5.54 -21.81
N ASN A 77 -11.84 4.44 -22.32
CA ASN A 77 -12.47 3.12 -22.25
C ASN A 77 -11.85 2.19 -21.19
N ASN A 78 -10.93 2.68 -20.36
CA ASN A 78 -10.24 1.91 -19.31
C ASN A 78 -9.62 0.58 -19.81
N THR A 79 -8.90 0.61 -20.93
CA THR A 79 -8.36 -0.64 -21.53
C THR A 79 -6.94 -0.97 -21.09
N LEU A 80 -6.23 -0.03 -20.45
CA LEU A 80 -4.93 -0.27 -19.85
C LEU A 80 -5.07 -1.22 -18.65
N ILE A 81 -4.12 -2.15 -18.49
CA ILE A 81 -4.15 -3.16 -17.42
C ILE A 81 -3.16 -2.86 -16.29
N ASP A 82 -2.18 -2.00 -16.55
CA ASP A 82 -1.15 -1.62 -15.60
C ASP A 82 -1.39 -0.18 -15.11
N ALA A 83 -1.36 0.01 -13.79
CA ALA A 83 -1.61 1.31 -13.18
C ALA A 83 -0.57 2.35 -13.60
N THR A 84 0.69 1.95 -13.80
CA THR A 84 1.75 2.86 -14.25
C THR A 84 1.54 3.33 -15.69
N ASP A 85 1.02 2.46 -16.57
CA ASP A 85 0.70 2.83 -17.95
C ASP A 85 -0.36 3.92 -18.02
N VAL A 86 -1.34 3.90 -17.11
CA VAL A 86 -2.36 4.96 -17.00
C VAL A 86 -1.70 6.31 -16.74
N LEU A 87 -0.75 6.36 -15.80
CA LEU A 87 -0.07 7.60 -15.42
C LEU A 87 0.88 8.10 -16.52
N HIS A 88 1.65 7.20 -17.15
CA HIS A 88 2.51 7.57 -18.27
C HIS A 88 1.73 8.06 -19.47
N THR A 89 0.58 7.44 -19.77
CA THR A 89 -0.29 7.88 -20.87
C THR A 89 -0.82 9.29 -20.63
N ILE A 90 -1.34 9.58 -19.43
CA ILE A 90 -1.75 10.96 -19.07
C ILE A 90 -0.58 11.93 -19.10
N SER A 91 0.59 11.52 -18.59
CA SER A 91 1.81 12.34 -18.63
C SER A 91 2.17 12.74 -20.06
N MET A 92 2.15 11.78 -21.00
CA MET A 92 2.42 12.05 -22.42
C MET A 92 1.39 13.01 -23.01
N LEU A 93 0.09 12.79 -22.78
CA LEU A 93 -0.95 13.66 -23.33
C LEU A 93 -0.86 15.09 -22.79
N ILE A 94 -0.62 15.29 -21.50
CA ILE A 94 -0.41 16.63 -20.92
C ILE A 94 0.82 17.29 -21.51
N TYR A 95 1.95 16.57 -21.60
CA TYR A 95 3.18 17.12 -22.17
C TYR A 95 2.99 17.57 -23.63
N LEU A 96 2.39 16.72 -24.46
CA LEU A 96 2.14 17.04 -25.87
C LEU A 96 1.16 18.21 -26.01
N LYS A 97 0.18 18.32 -25.11
CA LYS A 97 -0.73 19.47 -25.07
C LYS A 97 0.01 20.76 -24.73
N GLU A 98 0.86 20.75 -23.70
CA GLU A 98 1.68 21.89 -23.28
C GLU A 98 2.62 22.36 -24.41
N LYS A 99 3.13 21.43 -25.22
CA LYS A 99 3.97 21.74 -26.39
C LYS A 99 3.18 22.09 -27.66
N ASN A 100 1.85 22.19 -27.59
CA ASN A 100 0.96 22.45 -28.73
C ASN A 100 1.06 21.41 -29.87
N LEU A 101 1.43 20.17 -29.54
CA LEU A 101 1.46 19.05 -30.49
C LEU A 101 0.09 18.36 -30.63
N ILE A 102 -0.81 18.56 -29.67
CA ILE A 102 -2.21 18.12 -29.72
C ILE A 102 -3.16 19.26 -29.33
N PHE A 103 -4.37 19.24 -29.89
CA PHE A 103 -5.32 20.35 -29.74
C PHE A 103 -6.55 20.03 -28.88
N PHE A 104 -6.87 18.76 -28.61
CA PHE A 104 -7.97 18.41 -27.71
C PHE A 104 -7.65 18.75 -26.24
N SER A 105 -8.68 18.68 -25.39
CA SER A 105 -8.53 18.95 -23.94
C SER A 105 -8.22 17.67 -23.18
N VAL A 106 -7.17 17.67 -22.38
CA VAL A 106 -6.77 16.52 -21.55
C VAL A 106 -7.50 16.51 -20.20
N SER A 107 -7.96 17.65 -19.71
CA SER A 107 -8.58 17.77 -18.39
C SER A 107 -9.78 16.83 -18.14
N PRO A 108 -10.67 16.54 -19.13
CA PRO A 108 -11.75 15.55 -18.95
C PRO A 108 -11.26 14.12 -18.73
N LEU A 109 -10.03 13.79 -19.16
CA LEU A 109 -9.45 12.45 -19.03
C LEU A 109 -8.89 12.21 -17.62
N LEU A 110 -8.52 13.26 -16.89
CA LEU A 110 -7.91 13.17 -15.55
C LEU A 110 -8.78 12.44 -14.52
N PRO A 111 -10.08 12.76 -14.33
CA PRO A 111 -10.91 12.02 -13.39
C PRO A 111 -11.12 10.55 -13.80
N ILE A 112 -11.17 10.26 -15.11
CA ILE A 112 -11.30 8.89 -15.63
C ILE A 112 -10.04 8.11 -15.32
N ALA A 113 -8.87 8.66 -15.66
CA ALA A 113 -7.57 8.06 -15.40
C ALA A 113 -7.33 7.83 -13.90
N LYS A 114 -7.72 8.77 -13.03
CA LYS A 114 -7.64 8.60 -11.57
C LYS A 114 -8.48 7.41 -11.09
N ALA A 115 -9.73 7.32 -11.54
CA ALA A 115 -10.61 6.21 -11.16
C ALA A 115 -10.08 4.86 -11.67
N HIS A 116 -9.54 4.85 -12.89
CA HIS A 116 -8.94 3.65 -13.49
C HIS A 116 -7.67 3.22 -12.76
N TRP A 117 -6.76 4.15 -12.49
CA TRP A 117 -5.57 3.89 -11.69
C TRP A 117 -5.94 3.32 -10.32
N LYS A 118 -6.95 3.92 -9.66
CA LYS A 118 -7.45 3.44 -8.37
C LYS A 118 -7.99 2.02 -8.49
N SER A 119 -8.67 1.63 -9.57
CA SER A 119 -9.18 0.26 -9.72
C SER A 119 -8.08 -0.77 -9.90
N LEU A 120 -7.02 -0.45 -10.67
CA LEU A 120 -5.89 -1.33 -10.95
C LEU A 120 -4.90 -1.47 -9.77
N THR A 121 -4.78 -0.44 -8.93
CA THR A 121 -3.77 -0.40 -7.87
C THR A 121 -4.12 -1.33 -6.71
N THR A 122 -3.23 -2.24 -6.33
CA THR A 122 -3.40 -3.06 -5.13
C THR A 122 -2.90 -2.34 -3.88
N VAL A 123 -3.62 -2.47 -2.77
CA VAL A 123 -3.19 -1.92 -1.48
C VAL A 123 -2.07 -2.79 -0.91
N ASP A 124 -0.95 -2.16 -0.58
CA ASP A 124 0.07 -2.76 0.28
C ASP A 124 -0.23 -2.38 1.74
N GLU A 125 -0.44 -3.38 2.60
CA GLU A 125 -0.74 -3.16 4.02
C GLU A 125 0.35 -2.38 4.77
N ARG A 126 1.60 -2.42 4.27
CA ARG A 126 2.75 -1.69 4.82
C ARG A 126 2.84 -0.26 4.31
N MET A 127 2.17 0.06 3.21
CA MET A 127 2.19 1.40 2.62
C MET A 127 0.79 2.01 2.70
N LYS A 128 0.59 2.91 3.67
CA LYS A 128 -0.70 3.58 3.95
C LYS A 128 -0.97 4.76 3.04
N LYS A 129 0.12 5.41 2.64
CA LYS A 129 0.14 6.59 1.80
C LYS A 129 1.35 6.54 0.89
N ILE A 130 1.20 7.17 -0.26
CA ILE A 130 2.27 7.32 -1.23
C ILE A 130 3.07 8.57 -0.85
N ILE A 131 4.24 8.39 -0.25
CA ILE A 131 5.11 9.51 0.17
C ILE A 131 5.97 9.99 -1.00
N ASP A 132 6.42 9.06 -1.84
CA ASP A 132 7.29 9.30 -2.98
C ASP A 132 6.76 8.59 -4.22
N PHE A 133 6.83 9.23 -5.39
CA PHE A 133 6.47 8.64 -6.68
C PHE A 133 7.63 7.88 -7.33
N SER A 134 8.81 7.85 -6.70
CA SER A 134 9.92 7.00 -7.16
C SER A 134 9.47 5.56 -7.38
N PHE A 135 8.53 5.02 -6.59
CA PHE A 135 7.97 3.67 -6.80
C PHE A 135 7.05 3.54 -8.04
N ILE A 136 6.56 4.63 -8.59
CA ILE A 136 5.64 4.67 -9.75
C ILE A 136 6.41 4.90 -11.06
N GLU A 137 7.60 5.50 -11.00
CA GLU A 137 8.55 5.59 -12.13
C GLU A 137 9.16 4.23 -12.53
N TYR A 138 8.74 3.13 -11.89
CA TYR A 138 9.17 1.76 -12.19
C TYR A 138 8.45 1.13 -13.40
N SER A 139 7.90 1.92 -14.32
CA SER A 139 7.71 1.45 -15.71
C SER A 139 9.07 1.38 -16.41
N GLY A 140 9.99 0.55 -15.93
CA GLY A 140 11.31 0.37 -16.55
C GLY A 140 12.30 1.51 -16.34
N SER A 141 12.13 2.37 -15.32
CA SER A 141 12.97 3.55 -15.02
C SER A 141 12.75 4.75 -15.96
N TYR A 142 11.62 4.79 -16.68
CA TYR A 142 11.24 5.97 -17.45
C TYR A 142 10.51 6.96 -16.54
N GLY A 143 10.97 8.22 -16.54
CA GLY A 143 10.31 9.30 -15.84
C GLY A 143 9.06 9.81 -16.56
N PHE A 144 8.28 10.65 -15.90
CA PHE A 144 7.12 11.31 -16.49
C PHE A 144 7.54 12.49 -17.37
N TYR A 145 7.03 12.56 -18.60
CA TYR A 145 7.30 13.67 -19.52
C TYR A 145 6.71 14.99 -19.05
N ALA A 146 5.54 14.94 -18.41
CA ALA A 146 4.87 16.12 -17.85
C ALA A 146 5.37 16.50 -16.45
N ASN A 147 6.48 15.92 -15.97
CA ASN A 147 7.04 16.28 -14.67
C ASN A 147 7.36 17.78 -14.60
N GLY A 148 6.87 18.48 -13.58
CA GLY A 148 7.00 19.93 -13.43
C GLY A 148 5.97 20.75 -14.21
N ILE A 149 5.01 20.11 -14.91
CA ILE A 149 3.84 20.79 -15.46
C ILE A 149 2.75 20.82 -14.38
N GLY A 150 2.28 22.02 -14.02
CA GLY A 150 1.38 22.22 -12.87
C GLY A 150 0.09 21.38 -12.89
N GLU A 151 -0.51 21.17 -14.07
CA GLU A 151 -1.70 20.31 -14.23
C GLU A 151 -1.39 18.84 -13.89
N PHE A 152 -0.24 18.33 -14.34
CA PHE A 152 0.20 16.97 -14.05
C PHE A 152 0.59 16.80 -12.58
N ASP A 153 1.32 17.76 -12.01
CA ASP A 153 1.68 17.73 -10.59
C ASP A 153 0.44 17.74 -9.69
N GLN A 154 -0.61 18.46 -10.07
CA GLN A 154 -1.90 18.42 -9.38
C GLN A 154 -2.55 17.04 -9.53
N PHE A 155 -2.64 16.51 -10.74
CA PHE A 155 -3.20 15.18 -11.00
C PHE A 155 -2.51 14.09 -10.17
N ILE A 156 -1.18 14.13 -10.10
CA ILE A 156 -0.36 13.20 -9.32
C ILE A 156 -0.64 13.31 -7.81
N ARG A 157 -0.86 14.51 -7.28
CA ARG A 157 -1.32 14.70 -5.89
C ARG A 157 -2.69 14.05 -5.66
N GLU A 158 -3.64 14.26 -6.56
CA GLU A 158 -4.97 13.66 -6.44
C GLU A 158 -4.94 12.13 -6.53
N VAL A 159 -4.07 11.58 -7.39
CA VAL A 159 -3.83 10.12 -7.48
C VAL A 159 -3.28 9.58 -6.16
N ARG A 160 -2.31 10.27 -5.56
CA ARG A 160 -1.77 9.93 -4.23
C ARG A 160 -2.87 9.89 -3.17
N ASP A 161 -3.68 10.94 -3.10
CA ASP A 161 -4.74 11.04 -2.10
C ASP A 161 -5.77 9.92 -2.28
N SER A 162 -6.07 9.54 -3.53
CA SER A 162 -6.99 8.45 -3.86
C SER A 162 -6.50 7.07 -3.38
N TYR A 163 -5.18 6.88 -3.21
CA TYR A 163 -4.61 5.67 -2.63
C TYR A 163 -4.93 5.56 -1.13
N GLU A 164 -4.83 6.66 -0.39
CA GLU A 164 -5.18 6.67 1.03
C GLU A 164 -6.67 6.34 1.23
N ASP A 165 -7.54 6.84 0.36
CA ASP A 165 -8.96 6.47 0.36
C ASP A 165 -9.14 4.98 0.06
N LYS A 166 -8.41 4.44 -0.92
CA LYS A 166 -8.43 2.99 -1.20
C LYS A 166 -7.94 2.17 -0.02
N TYR A 167 -6.90 2.63 0.68
CA TYR A 167 -6.41 1.99 1.88
C TYR A 167 -7.51 1.92 2.95
N LYS A 168 -8.27 3.01 3.17
CA LYS A 168 -9.35 3.07 4.16
C LYS A 168 -10.53 2.17 3.83
N GLU A 169 -10.81 1.88 2.56
CA GLU A 169 -11.89 0.96 2.14
C GLU A 169 -11.74 -0.43 2.77
N ASN A 170 -10.51 -0.88 3.05
CA ASN A 170 -10.22 -2.16 3.69
C ASN A 170 -10.40 -2.14 5.22
N ASN A 171 -10.66 -1.00 5.86
CA ASN A 171 -10.76 -0.89 7.32
C ASN A 171 -11.81 -1.84 7.90
N ILE A 172 -12.95 -2.02 7.22
CA ILE A 172 -14.02 -2.90 7.70
C ILE A 172 -13.50 -4.33 7.89
N GLU A 173 -12.75 -4.85 6.93
CA GLU A 173 -12.19 -6.20 7.01
C GLU A 173 -11.04 -6.29 8.02
N ARG A 174 -10.17 -5.27 8.09
CA ARG A 174 -9.10 -5.20 9.09
C ARG A 174 -9.63 -5.18 10.53
N ILE A 175 -10.72 -4.45 10.77
CA ILE A 175 -11.39 -4.40 12.08
C ILE A 175 -11.95 -5.76 12.44
N LYS A 176 -12.65 -6.42 11.50
CA LYS A 176 -13.17 -7.78 11.73
C LYS A 176 -12.04 -8.75 12.09
N GLU A 177 -10.95 -8.71 11.34
CA GLU A 177 -9.77 -9.55 11.58
C GLU A 177 -9.14 -9.24 12.96
N LEU A 178 -8.94 -7.96 13.31
CA LEU A 178 -8.43 -7.57 14.62
C LEU A 178 -9.33 -8.06 15.76
N LEU A 179 -10.66 -7.95 15.61
CA LEU A 179 -11.62 -8.42 16.60
C LEU A 179 -11.67 -9.95 16.73
N ASP A 180 -11.37 -10.68 15.65
CA ASP A 180 -11.19 -12.14 15.68
C ASP A 180 -9.89 -12.51 16.41
N LEU A 181 -8.78 -11.83 16.08
CA LEU A 181 -7.48 -12.05 16.71
C LEU A 181 -7.50 -11.83 18.22
N MET A 182 -8.37 -10.96 18.74
CA MET A 182 -8.53 -10.82 20.19
C MET A 182 -8.90 -12.15 20.87
N GLU A 183 -9.69 -12.99 20.20
CA GLU A 183 -10.16 -14.28 20.71
C GLU A 183 -9.23 -15.43 20.34
N THR A 184 -8.71 -15.42 19.10
CA THR A 184 -7.96 -16.53 18.53
C THR A 184 -6.45 -16.42 18.79
N ASN A 185 -5.88 -15.21 18.73
CA ASN A 185 -4.45 -14.96 18.89
C ASN A 185 -4.12 -13.52 19.37
N GLY A 186 -4.35 -13.25 20.66
CA GLY A 186 -4.08 -11.93 21.24
C GLY A 186 -2.63 -11.43 21.14
N MET A 187 -1.63 -12.31 20.91
CA MET A 187 -0.25 -11.87 20.67
C MET A 187 -0.09 -11.29 19.26
N LEU A 188 -0.69 -11.93 18.25
CA LEU A 188 -0.69 -11.42 16.88
C LEU A 188 -1.46 -10.11 16.78
N PHE A 189 -2.59 -9.98 17.51
CA PHE A 189 -3.26 -8.68 17.67
C PHE A 189 -2.28 -7.62 18.18
N ALA A 190 -1.57 -7.90 19.27
CA ALA A 190 -0.64 -6.96 19.89
C ALA A 190 0.51 -6.57 18.95
N GLN A 191 1.05 -7.53 18.19
CA GLN A 191 2.08 -7.30 17.19
C GLN A 191 1.60 -6.37 16.09
N ARG A 192 0.39 -6.57 15.57
CA ARG A 192 -0.19 -5.77 14.48
C ARG A 192 -0.45 -4.31 14.82
N ILE A 193 -0.77 -4.02 16.08
CA ILE A 193 -1.09 -2.66 16.51
C ILE A 193 0.10 -1.91 17.10
N SER A 194 1.26 -2.56 17.28
CA SER A 194 2.41 -2.00 17.98
C SER A 194 3.65 -2.00 17.12
N LEU A 195 4.54 -1.02 17.33
CA LEU A 195 5.85 -1.03 16.71
C LEU A 195 6.68 -2.17 17.34
N THR A 196 6.99 -3.18 16.53
CA THR A 196 7.81 -4.33 16.94
C THR A 196 8.80 -4.68 15.83
N ASN A 197 9.83 -5.46 16.15
CA ASN A 197 10.76 -6.01 15.15
C ASN A 197 10.17 -7.18 14.34
N ASN A 198 8.84 -7.36 14.37
CA ASN A 198 8.13 -8.39 13.62
C ASN A 198 7.55 -7.78 12.33
N GLU A 199 7.52 -8.57 11.27
CA GLU A 199 6.91 -8.23 9.98
C GLU A 199 5.39 -7.97 10.03
N GLU A 200 4.72 -8.41 11.09
CA GLU A 200 3.28 -8.30 11.29
C GLU A 200 2.82 -6.93 11.80
N ASN A 201 3.70 -5.95 12.01
CA ASN A 201 3.38 -4.67 12.68
C ASN A 201 2.53 -3.66 11.88
N TYR A 202 1.65 -4.11 10.98
CA TYR A 202 0.99 -3.31 9.93
C TYR A 202 0.33 -2.00 10.39
N TYR A 203 -0.25 -1.94 11.58
CA TYR A 203 -1.10 -0.82 12.01
C TYR A 203 -0.45 0.06 13.09
N TYR A 204 0.85 -0.09 13.35
CA TYR A 204 1.53 0.61 14.44
C TYR A 204 1.45 2.14 14.38
N ASP A 205 1.49 2.73 13.18
CA ASP A 205 1.40 4.18 12.91
C ASP A 205 0.09 4.58 12.21
N TYR A 206 -0.96 3.75 12.32
CA TYR A 206 -2.29 4.04 11.77
C TYR A 206 -3.37 3.93 12.83
N PRO A 207 -4.22 4.93 13.04
CA PRO A 207 -5.19 4.96 14.12
C PRO A 207 -6.42 4.06 13.85
N ILE A 208 -6.21 2.78 13.55
CA ILE A 208 -7.27 1.82 13.22
C ILE A 208 -8.18 1.52 14.41
N LEU A 209 -7.72 1.70 15.66
CA LEU A 209 -8.52 1.32 16.82
C LEU A 209 -9.70 2.26 17.02
N LYS A 210 -9.59 3.54 16.66
CA LYS A 210 -10.70 4.50 16.78
C LYS A 210 -11.90 4.16 15.88
N GLU A 211 -11.67 3.36 14.85
CA GLU A 211 -12.71 2.86 13.94
C GLU A 211 -13.47 1.65 14.53
N ILE A 212 -12.95 1.04 15.61
CA ILE A 212 -13.61 -0.06 16.31
C ILE A 212 -14.64 0.51 17.30
N ASP A 213 -15.87 -0.01 17.31
CA ASP A 213 -16.83 0.31 18.37
C ASP A 213 -16.23 -0.01 19.76
N SER A 214 -16.08 1.02 20.59
CA SER A 214 -15.43 0.93 21.89
C SER A 214 -16.14 -0.02 22.85
N LYS A 215 -17.47 -0.18 22.73
CA LYS A 215 -18.28 -1.10 23.53
C LYS A 215 -18.02 -2.53 23.11
N ILE A 216 -17.93 -2.80 21.81
CA ILE A 216 -17.58 -4.13 21.27
C ILE A 216 -16.19 -4.53 21.75
N PHE A 217 -15.21 -3.64 21.61
CA PHE A 217 -13.85 -3.89 22.06
C PHE A 217 -13.78 -4.14 23.57
N ALA A 218 -14.43 -3.29 24.37
CA ALA A 218 -14.47 -3.40 25.83
C ALA A 218 -15.06 -4.74 26.31
N LYS A 219 -16.17 -5.18 25.71
CA LYS A 219 -16.78 -6.49 26.01
C LYS A 219 -15.83 -7.62 25.68
N LYS A 220 -15.31 -7.66 24.45
CA LYS A 220 -14.36 -8.70 24.03
C LYS A 220 -13.14 -8.76 24.94
N LEU A 221 -12.52 -7.63 25.28
CA LEU A 221 -11.35 -7.58 26.17
C LEU A 221 -11.64 -8.19 27.56
N CYS A 222 -12.85 -7.95 28.08
CA CYS A 222 -13.32 -8.49 29.35
C CYS A 222 -13.65 -9.99 29.27
N ASP A 223 -14.20 -10.47 28.16
CA ASP A 223 -14.73 -11.83 28.02
C ASP A 223 -13.68 -12.87 27.59
N ILE A 224 -12.62 -12.45 26.90
CA ILE A 224 -11.56 -13.36 26.42
C ILE A 224 -10.70 -13.97 27.54
N LYS A 225 -9.97 -15.03 27.19
CA LYS A 225 -9.00 -15.68 28.10
C LYS A 225 -7.94 -14.70 28.59
N ARG A 226 -7.49 -14.89 29.84
CA ARG A 226 -6.49 -14.05 30.51
C ARG A 226 -5.22 -13.81 29.69
N ASN A 227 -4.71 -14.86 29.03
CA ASN A 227 -3.48 -14.73 28.25
C ASN A 227 -3.66 -13.77 27.06
N HIS A 228 -4.79 -13.86 26.35
CA HIS A 228 -5.08 -12.95 25.25
C HIS A 228 -5.32 -11.52 25.74
N SER A 229 -6.09 -11.33 26.83
CA SER A 229 -6.30 -9.99 27.40
C SER A 229 -4.98 -9.34 27.84
N ASN A 230 -4.07 -10.12 28.43
CA ASN A 230 -2.75 -9.62 28.83
C ASN A 230 -1.92 -9.20 27.62
N SER A 231 -1.90 -10.00 26.55
CA SER A 231 -1.19 -9.66 25.31
C SER A 231 -1.76 -8.39 24.67
N ILE A 232 -3.08 -8.24 24.62
CA ILE A 232 -3.74 -7.05 24.05
C ILE A 232 -3.41 -5.80 24.87
N LEU A 233 -3.48 -5.87 26.21
CA LEU A 233 -3.11 -4.75 27.07
C LEU A 233 -1.62 -4.39 26.94
N TYR A 234 -0.75 -5.38 26.76
CA TYR A 234 0.66 -5.15 26.45
C TYR A 234 0.84 -4.45 25.10
N GLY A 235 0.12 -4.87 24.06
CA GLY A 235 0.13 -4.20 22.75
C GLY A 235 -0.35 -2.74 22.84
N LEU A 236 -1.47 -2.49 23.54
CA LEU A 236 -1.97 -1.13 23.78
C LEU A 236 -0.94 -0.26 24.52
N SER A 237 -0.25 -0.84 25.51
CA SER A 237 0.84 -0.15 26.20
C SER A 237 1.93 0.25 25.21
N ASN A 238 2.49 -0.70 24.46
CA ASN A 238 3.57 -0.42 23.52
C ASN A 238 3.16 0.57 22.43
N ARG A 239 1.92 0.47 21.93
CA ARG A 239 1.38 1.36 20.91
C ARG A 239 1.35 2.81 21.38
N TYR A 240 0.96 3.06 22.62
CA TYR A 240 0.76 4.41 23.12
C TYR A 240 2.01 5.01 23.78
N THR A 241 2.90 4.19 24.33
CA THR A 241 4.12 4.67 25.00
C THR A 241 5.35 4.73 24.08
N VAL A 242 5.24 4.28 22.83
CA VAL A 242 6.33 4.37 21.86
C VAL A 242 6.65 5.83 21.54
N GLN A 243 7.91 6.20 21.72
CA GLN A 243 8.45 7.49 21.29
C GLN A 243 8.79 7.42 19.79
N ALA A 244 7.80 7.74 18.96
CA ALA A 244 7.95 7.81 17.51
C ALA A 244 7.51 9.18 16.98
N PRO A 245 7.78 9.52 15.70
CA PRO A 245 7.32 10.79 15.11
C PRO A 245 5.79 10.95 15.07
N PHE A 246 5.04 9.88 15.31
CA PHE A 246 3.59 9.88 15.41
C PHE A 246 3.15 9.63 16.86
N ASN A 247 2.03 10.22 17.26
CA ASN A 247 1.43 10.03 18.59
C ASN A 247 0.06 9.34 18.44
N MET A 248 0.06 8.00 18.51
CA MET A 248 -1.18 7.22 18.38
C MET A 248 -2.14 7.45 19.54
N TYR A 249 -1.65 7.77 20.73
CA TYR A 249 -2.52 8.05 21.86
C TYR A 249 -3.37 9.28 21.60
N ASN A 250 -2.82 10.36 21.05
CA ASN A 250 -3.59 11.56 20.74
C ASN A 250 -4.68 11.29 19.70
N GLU A 251 -4.38 10.49 18.67
CA GLU A 251 -5.33 10.10 17.62
C GLU A 251 -6.47 9.20 18.13
N GLU A 252 -6.22 8.37 19.15
CA GLU A 252 -7.14 7.34 19.65
C GLU A 252 -7.62 7.62 21.09
N LYS A 253 -7.32 8.80 21.65
CA LYS A 253 -7.56 9.14 23.07
C LYS A 253 -9.02 9.00 23.45
N GLU A 254 -9.91 9.61 22.67
CA GLU A 254 -11.35 9.60 22.92
C GLU A 254 -11.90 8.17 22.87
N TRP A 255 -11.45 7.38 21.89
CA TRP A 255 -11.79 5.97 21.78
C TRP A 255 -11.32 5.17 23.01
N PHE A 256 -10.06 5.35 23.41
CA PHE A 256 -9.49 4.62 24.55
C PHE A 256 -10.18 4.98 25.87
N HIS A 257 -10.55 6.24 26.06
CA HIS A 257 -11.32 6.69 27.22
C HIS A 257 -12.75 6.13 27.18
N ALA A 258 -13.37 6.03 26.01
CA ALA A 258 -14.68 5.42 25.85
C ALA A 258 -14.66 3.92 26.22
N VAL A 259 -13.59 3.19 25.84
CA VAL A 259 -13.37 1.78 26.26
C VAL A 259 -13.30 1.68 27.78
N GLU A 260 -12.46 2.50 28.43
CA GLU A 260 -12.32 2.52 29.89
C GLU A 260 -13.65 2.82 30.59
N ASN A 261 -14.35 3.85 30.14
CA ASN A 261 -15.62 4.28 30.73
C ASN A 261 -16.68 3.19 30.62
N TYR A 262 -16.79 2.53 29.47
CA TYR A 262 -17.75 1.44 29.27
C TYR A 262 -17.46 0.23 30.17
N ILE A 263 -16.18 -0.10 30.38
CA ILE A 263 -15.78 -1.15 31.33
C ILE A 263 -16.23 -0.79 32.74
N LYS A 264 -16.01 0.46 33.18
CA LYS A 264 -16.34 0.92 34.54
C LYS A 264 -17.85 1.01 34.78
N SER A 265 -18.62 1.56 33.85
CA SER A 265 -20.05 1.83 34.06
C SER A 265 -20.94 0.61 33.79
N GLU A 266 -20.72 -0.08 32.67
CA GLU A 266 -21.65 -1.12 32.18
C GLU A 266 -21.18 -2.54 32.49
N ILE A 267 -19.90 -2.85 32.26
CA ILE A 267 -19.40 -4.22 32.42
C ILE A 267 -19.18 -4.55 33.90
N LEU A 268 -18.50 -3.67 34.64
CA LEU A 268 -18.15 -3.93 36.03
C LEU A 268 -19.39 -4.05 36.94
N SER A 269 -20.45 -3.30 36.67
CA SER A 269 -21.70 -3.33 37.45
C SER A 269 -22.41 -4.68 37.35
N SER A 270 -22.48 -5.24 36.14
CA SER A 270 -23.16 -6.51 35.82
C SER A 270 -22.28 -7.76 35.94
N ALA A 271 -20.96 -7.60 36.08
CA ALA A 271 -20.00 -8.71 36.11
C ALA A 271 -20.14 -9.63 37.34
N ASP A 272 -19.85 -10.92 37.13
CA ASP A 272 -19.70 -11.89 38.21
C ASP A 272 -18.43 -11.65 39.05
N ARG A 273 -18.25 -12.43 40.13
CA ARG A 273 -17.11 -12.26 41.05
C ARG A 273 -15.73 -12.45 40.38
N ILE A 274 -15.61 -13.34 39.40
CA ILE A 274 -14.34 -13.68 38.74
C ILE A 274 -14.01 -12.60 37.71
N LEU A 275 -15.00 -12.20 36.91
CA LEU A 275 -14.84 -11.14 35.94
C LEU A 275 -14.55 -9.79 36.63
N LYS A 276 -15.24 -9.48 37.75
CA LYS A 276 -14.91 -8.32 38.59
C LYS A 276 -13.47 -8.33 39.06
N ALA A 277 -12.97 -9.49 39.52
CA ALA A 277 -11.57 -9.62 39.92
C ALA A 277 -10.61 -9.41 38.74
N LYS A 278 -10.90 -9.97 37.55
CA LYS A 278 -10.09 -9.74 36.33
C LYS A 278 -10.04 -8.25 35.97
N ILE A 279 -11.19 -7.58 35.98
CA ILE A 279 -11.29 -6.15 35.63
C ILE A 279 -10.48 -5.30 36.63
N ASN A 280 -10.72 -5.48 37.94
CA ASN A 280 -10.14 -4.64 38.98
C ASN A 280 -8.65 -4.93 39.24
N LEU A 281 -8.19 -6.18 39.07
CA LEU A 281 -6.81 -6.57 39.38
C LEU A 281 -5.88 -6.53 38.17
N LYS A 282 -6.41 -6.47 36.94
CA LYS A 282 -5.60 -6.54 35.71
C LYS A 282 -5.96 -5.50 34.67
N ILE A 283 -7.23 -5.43 34.25
CA ILE A 283 -7.61 -4.58 33.09
C ILE A 283 -7.52 -3.09 33.45
N LEU A 284 -8.28 -2.64 34.45
CA LEU A 284 -8.31 -1.21 34.80
C LEU A 284 -6.96 -0.69 35.32
N PRO A 285 -6.22 -1.42 36.18
CA PRO A 285 -4.88 -0.97 36.58
C PRO A 285 -3.94 -0.77 35.39
N LYS A 286 -3.96 -1.66 34.40
CA LYS A 286 -3.09 -1.53 33.22
C LYS A 286 -3.53 -0.38 32.32
N ILE A 287 -4.83 -0.13 32.19
CA ILE A 287 -5.34 1.05 31.47
C ILE A 287 -4.86 2.35 32.16
N SER A 288 -4.91 2.43 33.49
CA SER A 288 -4.39 3.58 34.23
C SER A 288 -2.90 3.79 34.01
N GLU A 289 -2.10 2.72 34.14
CA GLU A 289 -0.65 2.74 33.90
C GLU A 289 -0.31 3.28 32.50
N ILE A 290 -1.05 2.84 31.47
CA ILE A 290 -0.90 3.33 30.10
C ILE A 290 -1.18 4.85 30.02
N LYS A 291 -2.22 5.35 30.69
CA LYS A 291 -2.57 6.78 30.64
C LYS A 291 -1.55 7.65 31.37
N GLU A 292 -1.00 7.15 32.48
CA GLU A 292 0.04 7.83 33.25
C GLU A 292 1.32 7.93 32.42
N ALA A 293 1.77 6.82 31.83
CA ALA A 293 3.00 6.75 31.04
C ALA A 293 3.00 7.62 29.76
N VAL A 294 1.84 8.06 29.28
CA VAL A 294 1.71 8.92 28.08
C VAL A 294 1.56 10.41 28.45
N GLN A 295 1.31 10.72 29.71
CA GLN A 295 1.24 12.10 30.21
C GLN A 295 2.59 12.64 30.71
N GLU A 296 3.56 11.76 30.91
CA GLU A 296 4.97 12.07 31.22
C GLU A 296 5.78 12.37 29.95
#